data_AF-A0A529LUZ4-F1
#
_entry.id   AF-A0A529LUZ4-F1
#
_cell.length_a   1.000
_cell.length_b   1.000
_cell.length_c   1.000
_cell.angle_alpha   90.00
_cell.angle_beta   90.00
_cell.angle_gamma   90.00
#
_symmetry.space_group_name_H-M   'P 1'
#
loop_
_entity.id
_entity.type
_entity.pdbx_description
1 polymer ?
#
loop_
_entity_poly.entity_id
_entity_poly.type
_entity_poly.pdbx_seq_one_letter_code
_entity_poly.pdbx_strand_id
1 'polypeptide(L)'
;MTVGRFRTLFVSALALAFASSLQASFADEWHTTSSLIGPSKYGENFQRYDYVNPDAPKGGTYNSVVTGTFDSFNPYIVQGSPAAGLVGFGGGLLYDTLMDQATDEGSVSHPLVADAYKY
;
A
#
# COMPACT_ATOMS: atom_id res chain seq x y z
N MET A 1 -49.63 11.44 37.95
CA MET A 1 -48.46 12.15 37.38
C MET A 1 -47.37 11.13 37.06
N THR A 2 -47.47 10.41 35.94
CA THR A 2 -46.55 9.28 35.66
C THR A 2 -46.27 9.07 34.16
N VAL A 3 -46.86 9.88 33.29
CA VAL A 3 -46.78 9.71 31.82
C VAL A 3 -45.50 10.32 31.23
N GLY A 4 -44.90 11.31 31.90
CA GLY A 4 -43.70 12.01 31.42
C GLY A 4 -42.42 11.15 31.44
N ARG A 5 -42.19 10.41 32.53
CA ARG A 5 -40.99 9.57 32.70
C ARG A 5 -40.87 8.45 31.65
N PHE A 6 -42.01 7.89 31.22
CA PHE A 6 -42.02 6.82 30.23
C PHE A 6 -41.67 7.32 28.81
N ARG A 7 -42.12 8.52 28.42
CA ARG A 7 -41.73 9.16 27.15
C ARG A 7 -40.25 9.52 27.13
N THR A 8 -39.70 10.05 28.23
CA THR A 8 -38.28 10.39 28.29
C THR A 8 -37.40 9.14 28.18
N LEU A 9 -37.75 8.05 28.89
CA LEU A 9 -37.02 6.78 28.80
C LEU A 9 -37.06 6.15 27.40
N PHE A 10 -38.20 6.28 26.69
CA PHE A 10 -38.35 5.73 25.33
C PHE A 10 -37.52 6.51 24.30
N VAL A 11 -37.47 7.85 24.41
CA VAL A 11 -36.64 8.71 23.54
C VAL A 11 -35.15 8.44 23.79
N SER A 12 -34.73 8.26 25.05
CA SER A 12 -33.35 7.91 25.38
C SER A 12 -32.95 6.54 24.82
N ALA A 13 -33.84 5.54 24.93
CA ALA A 13 -33.59 4.20 24.38
C ALA A 13 -33.48 4.21 22.85
N LEU A 14 -34.31 5.01 22.18
CA LEU A 14 -34.26 5.18 20.72
C LEU A 14 -32.99 5.93 20.28
N ALA A 15 -32.54 6.93 21.04
CA ALA A 15 -31.29 7.64 20.79
C ALA A 15 -30.05 6.75 20.99
N LEU A 16 -30.05 5.88 22.02
CA LEU A 16 -28.98 4.89 22.20
C LEU A 16 -28.98 3.84 21.08
N ALA A 17 -30.15 3.37 20.63
CA ALA A 17 -30.23 2.42 19.50
C ALA A 17 -29.72 3.04 18.18
N PHE A 18 -30.01 4.33 17.94
CA PHE A 18 -29.52 5.06 16.78
C PHE A 18 -28.00 5.34 16.85
N ALA A 19 -27.47 5.62 18.04
CA ALA A 19 -26.02 5.76 18.26
C ALA A 19 -25.27 4.42 18.07
N SER A 20 -25.92 3.30 18.37
CA SER A 20 -25.36 1.95 18.16
C SER A 20 -25.28 1.58 16.68
N SER A 21 -26.18 2.11 15.84
CA SER A 21 -26.16 1.87 14.39
C SER A 21 -25.10 2.68 13.64
N LEU A 22 -24.39 3.58 14.30
CA LEU A 22 -23.32 4.41 13.73
C LEU A 22 -21.92 3.78 13.86
N GLN A 23 -21.83 2.53 14.31
CA GLN A 23 -20.58 1.77 14.20
C GLN A 23 -20.35 1.42 12.73
N ALA A 24 -19.72 2.37 12.03
CA ALA A 24 -19.16 2.16 10.71
C ALA A 24 -18.19 0.97 10.79
N SER A 25 -18.49 -0.07 10.03
CA SER A 25 -17.59 -1.19 9.84
C SER A 25 -16.40 -0.71 9.01
N PHE A 26 -15.24 -0.56 9.64
CA PHE A 26 -13.96 -0.25 8.96
C PHE A 26 -13.44 -1.40 8.10
N ALA A 27 -14.12 -2.54 8.06
CA ALA A 27 -13.66 -3.73 7.35
C ALA A 27 -13.84 -3.62 5.82
N ASP A 28 -14.50 -2.58 5.31
CA ASP A 28 -14.87 -2.49 3.88
C ASP A 28 -14.18 -1.35 3.10
N GLU A 29 -13.20 -0.66 3.70
CA GLU A 29 -12.54 0.49 3.07
C GLU A 29 -11.38 0.07 2.16
N TRP A 30 -11.20 0.78 1.05
CA TRP A 30 -10.06 0.57 0.16
C TRP A 30 -8.82 1.24 0.75
N HIS A 31 -7.70 0.51 0.75
CA HIS A 31 -6.40 1.02 1.18
C HIS A 31 -5.50 1.26 -0.03
N THR A 32 -4.92 2.46 -0.10
CA THR A 32 -3.91 2.83 -1.11
C THR A 32 -2.48 2.67 -0.59
N THR A 33 -2.29 2.73 0.74
CA THR A 33 -0.99 2.61 1.38
C THR A 33 -1.00 1.48 2.39
N SER A 34 0.02 0.62 2.35
CA SER A 34 0.27 -0.43 3.33
C SER A 34 1.36 -0.02 4.29
N SER A 35 1.19 -0.33 5.58
CA SER A 35 2.22 -0.20 6.60
C SER A 35 2.00 -1.18 7.75
N LEU A 36 3.09 -1.79 8.23
CA LEU A 36 3.06 -2.69 9.39
C LEU A 36 3.32 -2.00 10.73
N ILE A 37 3.86 -0.79 10.73
CA ILE A 37 4.37 -0.12 11.95
C ILE A 37 3.46 1.02 12.38
N GLY A 38 3.05 1.87 11.43
CA GLY A 38 2.26 3.06 11.69
C GLY A 38 1.97 3.84 10.41
N PRO A 39 1.29 5.00 10.49
CA PRO A 39 0.97 5.79 9.31
C PRO A 39 2.24 6.17 8.52
N SER A 40 2.18 6.05 7.19
CA SER A 40 3.27 6.51 6.31
C SER A 40 3.39 8.04 6.36
N LYS A 41 4.62 8.55 6.26
CA LYS A 41 4.88 10.00 6.13
C LYS A 41 4.26 10.61 4.87
N TYR A 42 3.97 9.81 3.86
CA TYR A 42 3.38 10.27 2.59
C TYR A 42 1.86 10.49 2.65
N GLY A 43 1.21 10.09 3.74
CA GLY A 43 -0.24 10.23 3.93
C GLY A 43 -1.08 9.37 2.97
N GLU A 44 -2.36 9.73 2.85
CA GLU A 44 -3.35 8.96 2.09
C GLU A 44 -3.32 9.27 0.57
N ASN A 45 -2.84 10.46 0.20
CA ASN A 45 -2.81 10.95 -1.17
C ASN A 45 -1.38 10.89 -1.76
N PHE A 46 -0.75 9.71 -1.69
CA PHE A 46 0.57 9.50 -2.27
C PHE A 46 0.58 9.86 -3.77
N GLN A 47 1.56 10.65 -4.19
CA GLN A 47 1.75 11.02 -5.61
C GLN A 47 3.13 10.59 -6.13
N ARG A 48 4.14 10.61 -5.26
CA ARG A 48 5.52 10.24 -5.55
C ARG A 48 6.31 10.18 -4.24
N TYR A 49 7.40 9.45 -4.26
CA TYR A 49 8.39 9.47 -3.19
C TYR A 49 9.20 10.76 -3.16
N ASP A 50 9.64 11.18 -1.98
CA ASP A 50 10.42 12.41 -1.77
C ASP A 50 11.80 12.33 -2.45
N TYR A 51 12.34 11.12 -2.59
CA TYR A 51 13.63 10.84 -3.22
C TYR A 51 13.57 10.81 -4.75
N VAL A 52 12.43 11.12 -5.37
CA VAL A 52 12.28 11.22 -6.82
C VAL A 52 12.58 12.63 -7.30
N ASN A 53 13.53 12.76 -8.23
CA ASN A 53 13.72 13.99 -9.01
C ASN A 53 12.66 14.05 -10.13
N PRO A 54 11.65 14.95 -10.06
CA PRO A 54 10.61 15.05 -11.09
C PRO A 54 11.17 15.59 -12.42
N ASP A 55 12.22 16.39 -12.35
CA ASP A 55 12.87 17.05 -13.49
C ASP A 55 14.01 16.21 -14.07
N ALA A 56 14.07 14.91 -13.71
CA ALA A 56 15.09 14.01 -14.23
C ALA A 56 15.05 13.97 -15.76
N PRO A 57 16.17 14.26 -16.46
CA PRO A 57 16.21 14.24 -17.91
C PRO A 57 15.84 12.85 -18.42
N LYS A 58 15.00 12.80 -19.45
CA LYS A 58 14.53 11.54 -20.03
C LYS A 58 15.38 11.20 -21.26
N GLY A 59 15.75 9.93 -21.38
CA GLY A 59 16.56 9.41 -22.49
C GLY A 59 18.02 9.12 -22.11
N GLY A 60 18.82 8.75 -23.11
CA GLY A 60 20.21 8.30 -22.94
C GLY A 60 20.33 6.78 -22.76
N THR A 61 21.55 6.32 -22.48
CA THR A 61 21.86 4.89 -22.26
C THR A 61 22.62 4.71 -20.95
N TYR A 62 22.06 3.91 -20.05
CA TYR A 62 22.74 3.48 -18.83
C TYR A 62 23.47 2.16 -19.09
N ASN A 63 24.80 2.17 -18.98
CA ASN A 63 25.64 0.97 -19.08
C ASN A 63 26.22 0.65 -17.71
N SER A 64 25.94 -0.54 -17.19
CA SER A 64 26.41 -1.02 -15.88
C SER A 64 27.13 -2.36 -16.02
N VAL A 65 28.02 -2.64 -15.07
CA VAL A 65 28.75 -3.90 -14.97
C VAL A 65 28.26 -4.65 -13.74
N VAL A 66 28.03 -5.96 -13.89
CA VAL A 66 27.70 -6.86 -12.79
C VAL A 66 28.70 -8.01 -12.78
N THR A 67 29.20 -8.35 -11.59
CA THR A 67 30.15 -9.44 -11.41
C THR A 67 29.44 -10.79 -11.47
N GLY A 68 29.93 -11.73 -12.28
CA GLY A 68 29.40 -13.08 -12.41
C GLY A 68 28.97 -13.42 -13.85
N THR A 69 28.13 -14.45 -13.99
CA THR A 69 27.49 -14.86 -15.25
C THR A 69 26.03 -15.22 -14.98
N PHE A 70 25.25 -15.42 -16.04
CA PHE A 70 23.87 -15.90 -15.96
C PHE A 70 23.66 -17.07 -16.92
N ASP A 71 22.66 -17.90 -16.62
CA ASP A 71 22.20 -19.00 -17.48
C ASP A 71 20.67 -19.06 -17.61
N SER A 72 19.95 -18.12 -16.96
CA SER A 72 18.49 -18.03 -16.98
C SER A 72 18.00 -16.58 -17.06
N PHE A 73 16.85 -16.38 -17.69
CA PHE A 73 16.08 -15.13 -17.65
C PHE A 73 14.85 -15.21 -16.74
N ASN A 74 14.66 -16.33 -16.03
CA ASN A 74 13.59 -16.47 -15.04
C ASN A 74 14.20 -16.34 -13.63
N PRO A 75 13.92 -15.27 -12.88
CA PRO A 75 14.45 -15.07 -11.53
C PRO A 75 13.72 -15.87 -10.43
N TYR A 76 12.68 -16.64 -10.77
CA TYR A 76 11.81 -17.33 -9.81
C TYR A 76 12.01 -18.84 -9.74
N ILE A 77 13.06 -19.37 -10.38
CA ILE A 77 13.40 -20.80 -10.35
C ILE A 77 14.43 -21.10 -9.25
N VAL A 78 14.40 -22.32 -8.73
CA VAL A 78 15.30 -22.77 -7.65
C VAL A 78 16.74 -22.97 -8.13
N GLN A 79 16.93 -23.35 -9.40
CA GLN A 79 18.23 -23.66 -9.99
C GLN A 79 18.51 -22.78 -11.19
N GLY A 80 19.73 -22.28 -11.29
CA GLY A 80 20.18 -21.34 -12.31
C GLY A 80 20.53 -19.97 -11.72
N SER A 81 21.28 -19.19 -12.49
CA SER A 81 21.69 -17.83 -12.15
C SER A 81 20.94 -16.85 -13.06
N PRO A 82 20.00 -16.06 -12.53
CA PRO A 82 19.24 -15.08 -13.31
C PRO A 82 20.12 -13.92 -13.83
N ALA A 83 19.77 -13.42 -15.02
CA ALA A 83 20.41 -12.25 -15.61
C ALA A 83 20.29 -11.00 -14.73
N ALA A 84 21.33 -10.15 -14.79
CA ALA A 84 21.36 -8.86 -14.10
C ALA A 84 20.13 -8.00 -14.45
N GLY A 85 19.62 -7.25 -13.46
CA GLY A 85 18.43 -6.41 -13.63
C GLY A 85 17.11 -7.16 -13.48
N LEU A 86 17.08 -8.50 -13.52
CA LEU A 86 15.89 -9.30 -13.21
C LEU A 86 15.80 -9.70 -11.74
N VAL A 87 16.92 -9.58 -11.02
CA VAL A 87 17.02 -9.89 -9.59
C VAL A 87 16.86 -8.60 -8.81
N GLY A 88 15.81 -8.53 -7.99
CA GLY A 88 15.55 -7.39 -7.11
C GLY A 88 14.25 -7.59 -6.34
N PHE A 89 14.13 -6.90 -5.19
CA PHE A 89 12.82 -6.66 -4.60
C PHE A 89 11.96 -5.90 -5.62
N GLY A 90 10.70 -6.28 -5.80
CA GLY A 90 9.80 -5.58 -6.72
C GLY A 90 9.82 -6.06 -8.18
N GLY A 91 10.60 -7.08 -8.55
CA GLY A 91 10.57 -7.65 -9.90
C GLY A 91 11.57 -7.07 -10.91
N GLY A 92 12.46 -6.19 -10.45
CA GLY A 92 13.59 -5.70 -11.24
C GLY A 92 13.17 -4.77 -12.37
N LEU A 93 13.75 -4.93 -13.55
CA LEU A 93 13.49 -4.08 -14.72
C LEU A 93 12.34 -4.57 -15.60
N LEU A 94 11.83 -5.78 -15.37
CA LEU A 94 10.88 -6.44 -16.26
C LEU A 94 9.56 -6.85 -15.60
N TYR A 95 9.58 -7.16 -14.30
CA TYR A 95 8.39 -7.60 -13.57
C TYR A 95 7.99 -6.52 -12.57
N ASP A 96 6.69 -6.38 -12.34
CA ASP A 96 6.13 -5.48 -11.35
C ASP A 96 5.44 -6.27 -10.22
N THR A 97 5.46 -5.72 -9.02
CA THR A 97 4.61 -6.13 -7.90
C THR A 97 3.26 -5.41 -7.91
N LEU A 98 2.31 -5.85 -7.08
CA LEU A 98 1.04 -5.13 -6.94
C LEU A 98 1.23 -3.72 -6.36
N MET A 99 2.10 -3.62 -5.36
CA MET A 99 2.45 -2.38 -4.66
C MET A 99 3.96 -2.20 -4.71
N ASP A 100 4.45 -0.96 -4.74
CA ASP A 100 5.87 -0.63 -4.67
C ASP A 100 6.30 -0.35 -3.22
N GLN A 101 7.49 -0.79 -2.83
CA GLN A 101 7.97 -0.63 -1.46
C GLN A 101 8.82 0.64 -1.32
N ALA A 102 8.49 1.46 -0.32
CA ALA A 102 9.26 2.64 0.02
C ALA A 102 10.68 2.26 0.43
N THR A 103 11.71 2.91 -0.13
CA THR A 103 13.11 2.66 0.26
C THR A 103 13.53 3.47 1.49
N ASP A 104 12.74 4.45 1.89
CA ASP A 104 13.00 5.37 2.99
C ASP A 104 12.07 5.18 4.20
N GLU A 105 11.12 4.23 4.12
CA GLU A 105 10.23 3.85 5.21
C GLU A 105 10.15 2.32 5.34
N GLY A 106 10.30 1.82 6.57
CA GLY A 106 10.25 0.39 6.86
C GLY A 106 8.83 -0.16 6.72
N SER A 107 8.69 -1.23 5.94
CA SER A 107 7.41 -1.94 5.72
C SER A 107 6.27 -1.07 5.19
N VAL A 108 6.59 0.00 4.46
CA VAL A 108 5.59 0.85 3.78
C VAL A 108 5.57 0.54 2.29
N SER A 109 4.37 0.42 1.71
CA SER A 109 4.18 0.27 0.26
C SER A 109 3.05 1.14 -0.26
N HIS A 110 3.21 1.63 -1.48
CA HIS A 110 2.26 2.49 -2.20
C HIS A 110 1.83 1.86 -3.54
N PRO A 111 0.80 2.40 -4.22
CA PRO A 111 0.26 1.79 -5.44
C PRO A 111 1.32 1.64 -6.54
N LEU A 112 1.28 0.50 -7.25
CA LEU A 112 2.06 0.27 -8.49
C LEU A 112 1.14 -0.29 -9.58
N VAL A 113 0.96 -1.61 -9.65
CA VAL A 113 0.00 -2.25 -10.57
C VAL A 113 -1.41 -2.20 -10.00
N ALA A 114 -1.54 -2.31 -8.67
CA ALA A 114 -2.81 -2.16 -7.97
C ALA A 114 -2.97 -0.71 -7.47
N ASP A 115 -4.08 -0.08 -7.83
CA ASP A 115 -4.44 1.26 -7.34
C ASP A 115 -4.80 1.24 -5.83
N ALA A 116 -5.43 0.15 -5.39
CA ALA A 116 -5.83 -0.06 -3.99
C ALA A 116 -6.05 -1.55 -3.70
N TYR A 117 -6.10 -1.90 -2.42
CA TYR A 117 -6.39 -3.25 -1.93
C TYR A 117 -7.32 -3.20 -0.71
N LYS A 118 -7.78 -4.37 -0.27
CA LYS A 118 -8.75 -4.54 0.81
C LYS A 118 -8.58 -5.90 1.47
N TYR A 119 -8.81 -6.01 2.77
CA TYR A 119 -8.66 -7.24 3.55
C TYR A 119 -9.64 -7.31 4.72
#